data_AF-A0A9P7APM1-F1
#
_entry.id   AF-A0A9P7APM1-F1
#
_cell.length_a   1.000
_cell.length_b   1.000
_cell.length_c   1.000
_cell.angle_alpha   90.00
_cell.angle_beta   90.00
_cell.angle_gamma   90.00
#
_symmetry.space_group_name_H-M   'P 1'
#
loop_
_entity.id
_entity.type
_entity.pdbx_description
1 polymer ?
#
loop_
_entity_poly.entity_id
_entity_poly.type
_entity_poly.pdbx_seq_one_letter_code
_entity_poly.pdbx_strand_id
1 'polypeptide(L)'
;YHSKMAQAASSGHFHQVMIQVALHHLKPEGKSGTVLVGNIERDVHVALNITLAQLQSEVINQLEPLWIEWSHSHALSLYSLEMHKSLKMILYDPRQPSIGANEPVLQEFFMHATPKDPTHKFYANACVTILLVMTNAQFEDVLLWQEQC
;
A
#
# COMPACT_ATOMS: atom_id res chain seq x y z
N TYR A 1 8.57 39.28 26.86
CA TYR A 1 7.41 38.41 27.15
C TYR A 1 6.72 38.02 25.85
N HIS A 2 7.23 37.02 25.13
CA HIS A 2 6.64 36.59 23.84
C HIS A 2 6.79 35.07 23.64
N SER A 3 6.53 34.27 24.67
CA SER A 3 6.59 32.80 24.62
C SER A 3 5.27 32.14 25.05
N LYS A 4 4.17 32.56 24.42
CA LYS A 4 2.86 31.89 24.58
C LYS A 4 2.14 31.53 23.27
N MET A 5 2.69 31.90 22.10
CA MET A 5 2.05 31.62 20.80
C MET A 5 2.72 30.54 19.95
N ALA A 6 3.76 29.85 20.46
CA ALA A 6 4.41 28.75 19.72
C ALA A 6 3.85 27.36 20.07
N GLN A 7 2.86 27.26 20.96
CA GLN A 7 2.24 25.98 21.36
C GLN A 7 0.84 25.76 20.75
N ALA A 8 0.30 26.70 19.98
CA ALA A 8 -1.07 26.61 19.45
C ALA A 8 -1.14 26.09 17.99
N ALA A 9 -0.01 25.77 17.35
CA ALA A 9 0.02 25.23 15.99
C ALA A 9 0.35 23.73 15.93
N SER A 10 0.47 23.06 17.08
CA SER A 10 0.69 21.60 17.19
C SER A 10 -0.57 20.85 17.64
N SER A 11 -1.77 21.39 17.40
CA SER A 11 -3.00 20.61 17.51
C SER A 11 -3.05 19.63 16.33
N GLY A 12 -2.35 18.50 16.52
CA GLY A 12 -2.08 17.47 15.54
C GLY A 12 -3.34 16.94 14.88
N HIS A 13 -3.69 17.54 13.74
CA HIS A 13 -4.47 16.84 12.74
C HIS A 13 -3.48 15.90 12.07
N PHE A 14 -3.39 14.67 12.57
CA PHE A 14 -2.83 13.58 11.78
C PHE A 14 -3.73 13.46 10.56
N HIS A 15 -3.37 14.13 9.46
CA HIS A 15 -4.16 14.08 8.24
C HIS A 15 -4.33 12.62 7.87
N GLN A 16 -5.56 12.12 7.90
CA GLN A 16 -5.87 10.81 7.35
C GLN A 16 -6.13 10.96 5.86
N VAL A 17 -5.60 10.03 5.09
CA VAL A 17 -5.79 9.94 3.64
C VAL A 17 -6.47 8.63 3.32
N MET A 18 -7.29 8.64 2.28
CA MET A 18 -7.85 7.42 1.72
C MET A 18 -6.89 6.90 0.65
N ILE A 19 -6.54 5.64 0.74
CA ILE A 19 -5.78 4.92 -0.29
C ILE A 19 -6.54 3.66 -0.65
N GLN A 20 -6.29 3.14 -1.85
CA GLN A 20 -6.77 1.84 -2.26
C GLN A 20 -5.67 0.81 -2.00
N VAL A 21 -6.03 -0.36 -1.47
CA VAL A 21 -5.15 -1.52 -1.35
C VAL A 21 -5.73 -2.68 -2.14
N ALA A 22 -4.88 -3.47 -2.78
CA ALA A 22 -5.34 -4.58 -3.61
C ALA A 22 -4.38 -5.76 -3.59
N LEU A 23 -4.92 -6.97 -3.76
CA LEU A 23 -4.15 -8.20 -3.99
C LEU A 23 -4.35 -8.63 -5.44
N HIS A 24 -3.25 -8.68 -6.18
CA HIS A 24 -3.20 -9.04 -7.60
C HIS A 24 -2.29 -10.24 -7.81
N HIS A 25 -2.48 -10.96 -8.91
CA HIS A 25 -1.50 -11.92 -9.41
C HIS A 25 -0.91 -11.48 -10.74
N LEU A 26 0.33 -11.89 -10.98
CA LEU A 26 1.00 -11.74 -12.26
C LEU A 26 0.55 -12.86 -13.19
N LYS A 27 0.00 -12.50 -14.35
CA LYS A 27 -0.18 -13.47 -15.43
C LYS A 27 1.17 -13.80 -16.09
N PRO A 28 1.35 -15.03 -16.59
CA PRO A 28 2.53 -15.37 -17.37
C PRO A 28 2.65 -14.43 -18.57
N GLU A 29 3.88 -13.97 -18.85
CA GLU A 29 4.16 -13.04 -19.93
C GLU A 29 3.71 -13.62 -21.28
N GLY A 30 2.65 -13.06 -21.84
CA GLY A 30 2.31 -13.27 -23.25
C GLY A 30 3.09 -12.32 -24.16
N LYS A 31 2.82 -12.35 -25.46
CA LYS A 31 3.39 -11.40 -26.45
C LYS A 31 3.13 -9.91 -26.14
N SER A 32 2.23 -9.62 -25.20
CA SER A 32 1.82 -8.27 -24.78
C SER A 32 2.35 -7.86 -23.39
N GLY A 33 3.21 -8.66 -22.77
CA GLY A 33 3.80 -8.38 -21.45
C GLY A 33 2.96 -8.89 -20.27
N THR A 34 3.43 -8.60 -19.05
CA THR A 34 2.80 -8.98 -17.78
C THR A 34 1.55 -8.16 -17.52
N VAL A 35 0.42 -8.83 -17.31
CA VAL A 35 -0.85 -8.20 -16.95
C VAL A 35 -1.12 -8.46 -15.46
N LEU A 36 -1.37 -7.39 -14.71
CA LEU A 36 -1.89 -7.46 -13.35
C LEU A 36 -3.37 -7.80 -13.41
N VAL A 37 -3.79 -8.84 -12.68
CA VAL A 37 -5.20 -9.18 -12.53
C VAL A 37 -5.56 -9.11 -11.04
N GLY A 38 -6.48 -8.20 -10.74
CA GLY A 38 -6.98 -7.95 -9.39
C GLY A 38 -7.90 -9.06 -8.94
N ASN A 39 -7.67 -9.56 -7.72
CA ASN A 39 -8.49 -10.58 -7.08
C ASN A 39 -9.28 -10.00 -5.90
N ILE A 40 -8.68 -9.05 -5.16
CA ILE A 40 -9.27 -8.43 -3.97
C ILE A 40 -8.84 -6.96 -3.94
N GLU A 41 -9.77 -6.04 -3.68
CA GLU A 41 -9.51 -4.60 -3.56
C GLU A 41 -10.28 -3.99 -2.39
N ARG A 42 -9.69 -2.99 -1.73
CA ARG A 42 -10.30 -2.31 -0.58
C ARG A 42 -9.78 -0.88 -0.41
N ASP A 43 -10.68 0.06 -0.10
CA ASP A 43 -10.28 1.40 0.33
C ASP A 43 -10.02 1.42 1.83
N VAL A 44 -8.93 2.08 2.23
CA VAL A 44 -8.48 2.15 3.63
C VAL A 44 -8.07 3.58 4.00
N HIS A 45 -8.32 3.95 5.25
CA HIS A 45 -7.91 5.22 5.81
C HIS A 45 -6.61 5.05 6.59
N VAL A 46 -5.58 5.80 6.23
CA VAL A 46 -4.27 5.74 6.88
C VAL A 46 -3.78 7.12 7.24
N ALA A 47 -2.93 7.21 8.26
CA ALA A 47 -2.28 8.47 8.62
C ALA A 47 -1.30 8.88 7.52
N LEU A 48 -1.25 10.17 7.19
CA LEU A 48 -0.33 10.70 6.16
C LEU A 48 1.14 10.49 6.52
N ASN A 49 1.47 10.46 7.80
CA ASN A 49 2.80 10.17 8.32
C ASN A 49 3.07 8.68 8.56
N ILE A 50 2.22 7.78 8.04
CA ILE A 50 2.42 6.34 8.14
C ILE A 50 3.78 5.98 7.55
N THR A 51 4.55 5.21 8.33
CA THR A 51 5.82 4.66 7.89
C THR A 51 5.62 3.49 6.94
N LEU A 52 6.63 3.12 6.16
CA LEU A 52 6.56 1.96 5.27
C LEU A 52 6.18 0.67 6.00
N ALA A 53 6.80 0.39 7.15
CA ALA A 53 6.51 -0.82 7.93
C ALA A 53 5.06 -0.83 8.47
N GLN A 54 4.57 0.32 8.93
CA GLN A 54 3.18 0.46 9.36
C GLN A 54 2.21 0.31 8.19
N LEU A 55 2.53 0.88 7.03
CA LEU A 55 1.71 0.76 5.83
C LEU A 55 1.62 -0.69 5.36
N GLN A 56 2.74 -1.43 5.36
CA GLN A 56 2.75 -2.85 5.02
C GLN A 56 1.84 -3.66 5.97
N SER A 57 1.98 -3.45 7.28
CA SER A 57 1.14 -4.14 8.27
C SER A 57 -0.34 -3.79 8.07
N GLU A 58 -0.66 -2.51 7.83
CA GLU A 58 -2.03 -2.07 7.60
C GLU A 58 -2.63 -2.71 6.33
N VAL A 59 -1.90 -2.69 5.22
CA VAL A 59 -2.32 -3.33 3.96
C VAL A 59 -2.64 -4.81 4.19
N ILE A 60 -1.76 -5.54 4.89
CA ILE A 60 -1.96 -6.96 5.16
C ILE A 60 -3.16 -7.18 6.08
N ASN A 61 -3.27 -6.43 7.18
CA ASN A 61 -4.40 -6.56 8.12
C ASN A 61 -5.76 -6.30 7.44
N GLN A 62 -5.80 -5.42 6.45
CA GLN A 62 -7.01 -5.09 5.70
C GLN A 62 -7.36 -6.14 4.64
N LEU A 63 -6.34 -6.77 4.03
CA LEU A 63 -6.53 -7.79 3.00
C LEU A 63 -6.66 -9.20 3.56
N GLU A 64 -6.12 -9.49 4.74
CA GLU A 64 -6.05 -10.84 5.31
C GLU A 64 -7.42 -11.51 5.54
N PRO A 65 -8.46 -10.82 6.08
CA PRO A 65 -9.78 -11.43 6.20
C PRO A 65 -10.39 -11.80 4.84
N LEU A 66 -10.24 -10.92 3.85
CA LEU A 66 -10.72 -11.13 2.49
C LEU A 66 -9.96 -12.27 1.81
N TRP A 67 -8.66 -12.36 2.09
CA TRP A 67 -7.79 -13.44 1.62
C TRP A 67 -8.20 -14.77 2.21
N ILE A 68 -8.42 -14.85 3.53
CA ILE A 68 -8.82 -16.08 4.22
C ILE A 68 -10.15 -16.60 3.66
N GLU A 69 -11.11 -15.70 3.43
CA GLU A 69 -12.39 -16.03 2.82
C GLU A 69 -12.21 -16.53 1.39
N TRP A 70 -11.52 -15.76 0.53
CA TRP A 70 -11.35 -16.11 -0.87
C TRP A 70 -10.54 -17.41 -1.05
N SER A 71 -9.43 -17.55 -0.33
CA SER A 71 -8.48 -18.67 -0.50
C SER A 71 -8.90 -19.96 0.22
N HIS A 72 -10.03 -19.97 0.94
CA HIS A 72 -10.41 -21.05 1.85
C HIS A 72 -9.30 -21.37 2.86
N SER A 73 -8.77 -20.34 3.52
CA SER A 73 -7.69 -20.44 4.53
C SER A 73 -6.40 -21.09 4.01
N HIS A 74 -6.01 -20.79 2.76
CA HIS A 74 -4.74 -21.26 2.21
C HIS A 74 -3.54 -20.76 3.03
N ALA A 75 -2.48 -21.58 3.13
CA ALA A 75 -1.33 -21.30 3.99
C ALA A 75 -0.38 -20.20 3.48
N LEU A 76 -0.59 -19.68 2.28
CA LEU A 76 0.22 -18.60 1.71
C LEU A 76 0.13 -17.34 2.58
N SER A 77 1.27 -16.93 3.13
CA SER A 77 1.37 -15.71 3.94
C SER A 77 1.41 -14.46 3.06
N LEU A 78 0.54 -13.49 3.31
CA LEU A 78 0.54 -12.20 2.61
C LEU A 78 1.83 -11.40 2.84
N TYR A 79 2.53 -11.64 3.97
CA TYR A 79 3.84 -11.04 4.25
C TYR A 79 4.94 -11.51 3.29
N SER A 80 4.74 -12.62 2.58
CA SER A 80 5.68 -13.13 1.57
C SER A 80 5.49 -12.49 0.19
N LEU A 81 4.43 -11.69 0.00
CA LEU A 81 4.07 -11.09 -1.28
C LEU A 81 4.80 -9.77 -1.52
N GLU A 82 4.96 -9.41 -2.78
CA GLU A 82 5.62 -8.16 -3.13
C GLU A 82 4.66 -6.98 -3.04
N MET A 83 5.08 -5.87 -2.44
CA MET A 83 4.26 -4.65 -2.36
C MET A 83 4.69 -3.62 -3.42
N HIS A 84 3.78 -3.29 -4.33
CA HIS A 84 3.96 -2.38 -5.45
C HIS A 84 3.02 -1.17 -5.33
N LYS A 85 3.36 -0.02 -5.92
CA LYS A 85 2.39 1.07 -6.15
C LYS A 85 2.09 1.20 -7.63
N SER A 86 0.87 1.62 -7.98
CA SER A 86 0.49 1.81 -9.39
C SER A 86 1.37 2.86 -10.11
N LEU A 87 1.65 2.61 -11.40
CA LEU A 87 2.39 3.45 -12.37
C LEU A 87 3.89 3.74 -12.16
N LYS A 88 4.61 2.88 -11.42
CA LYS A 88 6.07 2.87 -11.18
C LYS A 88 6.50 3.57 -9.88
N MET A 89 6.36 2.88 -8.75
CA MET A 89 7.52 2.60 -7.90
C MET A 89 7.41 1.16 -7.42
N ILE A 90 8.50 0.42 -7.56
CA ILE A 90 8.85 -0.64 -6.62
C ILE A 90 9.08 0.12 -5.32
N LEU A 91 8.09 0.15 -4.42
CA LEU A 91 8.26 0.81 -3.12
C LEU A 91 9.41 0.17 -2.36
N TYR A 92 9.68 -1.11 -2.63
CA TYR A 92 10.79 -1.82 -2.02
C TYR A 92 11.05 -3.22 -2.60
N ASP A 93 12.24 -3.78 -2.39
CA ASP A 93 12.48 -5.23 -2.50
C ASP A 93 11.92 -5.90 -1.24
N PRO A 94 10.82 -6.68 -1.31
CA PRO A 94 10.20 -7.31 -0.14
C PRO A 94 11.11 -8.33 0.57
N ARG A 95 12.25 -8.72 -0.02
CA ARG A 95 13.25 -9.59 0.61
C ARG A 95 14.05 -8.89 1.70
N GLN A 96 13.97 -7.57 1.76
CA GLN A 96 14.56 -6.77 2.82
C GLN A 96 13.44 -5.83 3.22
N PRO A 97 12.81 -5.88 4.39
CA PRO A 97 11.83 -4.87 4.82
C PRO A 97 12.46 -3.74 5.68
N SER A 98 13.79 -3.73 5.85
CA SER A 98 14.51 -2.89 6.82
C SER A 98 15.09 -1.55 6.30
N ILE A 99 15.37 -1.42 5.02
CA ILE A 99 15.84 -0.19 4.35
C ILE A 99 14.63 0.74 4.20
N GLY A 100 14.67 1.90 4.88
CA GLY A 100 13.59 2.90 4.77
C GLY A 100 12.32 2.59 5.57
N ALA A 101 12.33 1.57 6.45
CA ALA A 101 11.15 1.13 7.20
C ALA A 101 10.44 2.25 8.00
N ASN A 102 11.21 3.24 8.48
CA ASN A 102 10.73 4.37 9.27
C ASN A 102 10.43 5.63 8.43
N GLU A 103 10.61 5.57 7.11
CA GLU A 103 10.37 6.70 6.22
C GLU A 103 8.86 6.89 6.01
N PRO A 104 8.33 8.12 6.15
CA PRO A 104 6.96 8.42 5.76
C PRO A 104 6.80 8.33 4.24
N VAL A 105 5.97 7.41 3.76
CA VAL A 105 5.88 7.11 2.33
C VAL A 105 4.74 7.81 1.61
N LEU A 106 3.76 8.36 2.32
CA LEU A 106 2.59 8.98 1.68
C LEU A 106 2.69 10.51 1.54
N GLN A 107 3.59 11.15 2.26
CA GLN A 107 3.70 12.61 2.28
C GLN A 107 3.93 13.19 0.88
N GLU A 108 4.78 12.55 0.07
CA GLU A 108 5.12 13.02 -1.27
C GLU A 108 3.92 13.10 -2.23
N PHE A 109 2.82 12.39 -1.98
CA PHE A 109 1.65 12.36 -2.87
C PHE A 109 0.56 13.34 -2.49
N PHE A 110 0.45 13.63 -1.20
CA PHE A 110 -0.59 14.52 -0.69
C PHE A 110 -0.03 15.90 -0.37
N MET A 111 1.29 16.05 -0.25
CA MET A 111 1.94 17.33 0.02
C MET A 111 2.79 17.75 -1.17
N HIS A 112 2.36 18.78 -1.90
CA HIS A 112 3.13 19.34 -3.00
C HIS A 112 3.33 20.85 -2.85
N ALA A 113 4.51 21.31 -3.25
CA ALA A 113 4.76 22.73 -3.52
C ALA A 113 4.56 22.99 -5.01
N THR A 114 4.11 24.19 -5.37
CA THR A 114 4.00 24.60 -6.78
C THR A 114 5.15 25.54 -7.12
N PRO A 115 5.59 25.64 -8.39
CA PRO A 115 6.64 26.58 -8.78
C PRO A 115 6.28 28.04 -8.45
N LYS A 116 5.00 28.36 -8.32
CA LYS A 116 4.48 29.70 -7.99
C LYS A 116 4.35 29.95 -6.48
N ASP A 117 4.36 28.91 -5.66
CA ASP A 117 4.21 28.99 -4.21
C ASP A 117 4.97 27.81 -3.56
N PRO A 118 6.12 28.08 -2.90
CA PRO A 118 6.97 27.05 -2.31
C PRO A 118 6.35 26.42 -1.05
N THR A 119 5.20 26.93 -0.58
CA THR A 119 4.50 26.37 0.58
C THR A 119 3.87 25.03 0.20
N HIS A 120 4.19 23.97 0.94
CA HIS A 120 3.58 22.66 0.73
C HIS A 120 2.09 22.72 1.13
N LYS A 121 1.22 22.37 0.19
CA LYS A 121 -0.23 22.30 0.41
C LYS A 121 -0.69 20.85 0.37
N PHE A 122 -1.73 20.56 1.14
CA PHE A 122 -2.39 19.26 1.15
C PHE A 122 -3.35 19.13 -0.05
N TYR A 123 -3.25 18.02 -0.79
CA TYR A 123 -4.05 17.68 -1.97
C TYR A 123 -4.87 16.42 -1.72
N ALA A 124 -6.13 16.58 -1.33
CA ALA A 124 -7.02 15.46 -1.00
C ALA A 124 -7.40 14.57 -2.20
N ASN A 125 -7.20 15.04 -3.44
CA ASN A 125 -7.64 14.36 -4.65
C ASN A 125 -6.60 13.38 -5.22
N ALA A 126 -5.50 13.15 -4.52
CA ALA A 126 -4.51 12.15 -4.94
C ALA A 126 -5.11 10.74 -4.80
N CYS A 127 -5.08 9.96 -5.89
CA CYS A 127 -5.43 8.55 -5.87
C CYS A 127 -4.15 7.73 -5.74
N VAL A 128 -4.00 7.04 -4.61
CA VAL A 128 -2.85 6.17 -4.33
C VAL A 128 -3.37 4.74 -4.18
N THR A 129 -2.86 3.84 -5.01
CA THR A 129 -3.14 2.40 -4.93
C THR A 129 -1.89 1.63 -4.54
N ILE A 130 -1.97 0.85 -3.47
CA ILE A 130 -0.94 -0.09 -3.00
C ILE A 130 -1.36 -1.51 -3.38
N LEU A 131 -0.48 -2.24 -4.03
CA LEU A 131 -0.71 -3.57 -4.60
C LEU A 131 0.14 -4.58 -3.84
N LEU A 132 -0.45 -5.63 -3.29
CA LEU A 132 0.25 -6.88 -2.99
C LEU A 132 0.20 -7.76 -4.24
N VAL A 133 1.35 -8.29 -4.64
CA VAL A 133 1.52 -9.02 -5.89
C VAL A 133 1.94 -10.45 -5.59
N MET A 134 1.13 -11.36 -6.09
CA MET A 134 1.36 -12.79 -6.10
C MET A 134 1.96 -13.22 -7.43
N THR A 135 2.95 -14.10 -7.39
CA THR A 135 3.48 -14.72 -8.62
C THR A 135 2.44 -15.66 -9.24
N ASN A 136 2.56 -15.93 -10.54
CA ASN A 136 1.67 -16.90 -11.19
C ASN A 136 1.71 -18.27 -10.49
N ALA A 137 2.90 -18.74 -10.10
CA ALA A 137 3.07 -20.03 -9.44
C ALA A 137 2.34 -20.10 -8.10
N GLN A 138 2.41 -19.05 -7.28
CA GLN A 138 1.66 -18.96 -6.02
C GLN A 138 0.15 -18.91 -6.27
N PHE A 139 -0.29 -18.25 -7.35
CA PHE A 139 -1.71 -18.17 -7.69
C PHE A 139 -2.26 -19.52 -8.15
N GLU A 140 -1.54 -20.23 -9.03
CA GLU A 140 -1.89 -21.58 -9.48
C GLU A 140 -1.97 -22.57 -8.31
N ASP A 141 -1.04 -22.50 -7.36
CA ASP A 141 -1.04 -23.30 -6.13
C ASP A 141 -2.33 -23.09 -5.31
N VAL A 142 -2.76 -21.83 -5.15
CA VAL A 142 -4.01 -21.52 -4.43
C VAL A 142 -5.24 -22.01 -5.16
N LEU A 143 -5.28 -21.91 -6.50
CA LEU A 143 -6.40 -22.46 -7.28
C LEU A 143 -6.50 -23.98 -7.13
N LEU A 144 -5.37 -24.68 -7.20
CA LEU A 144 -5.33 -26.13 -6.99
C LEU A 144 -5.81 -26.52 -5.59
N TRP A 145 -5.48 -25.72 -4.57
CA TRP A 145 -5.99 -25.90 -3.21
C TRP A 145 -7.51 -25.75 -3.12
N GLN A 146 -8.07 -24.71 -3.76
CA GLN A 146 -9.51 -24.46 -3.78
C GLN A 146 -10.29 -25.58 -4.48
N GLU A 147 -9.71 -26.25 -5.48
CA GLU A 147 -10.32 -27.40 -6.13
C GLU A 147 -10.38 -28.65 -5.23
N GLN A 148 -9.54 -28.71 -4.19
CA GLN A 148 -9.41 -29.85 -3.28
C GLN A 148 -10.20 -29.70 -1.98
N CYS A 149 -10.66 -28.48 -1.66
CA CYS A 149 -11.39 -28.15 -0.43
C CYS A 149 -12.87 -27.90 -0.70
#